data_AF-A0A564ZKV9-F1
#
_entry.id   AF-A0A564ZKV9-F1
#
_cell.length_a   1.000
_cell.length_b   1.000
_cell.length_c   1.000
_cell.angle_alpha   90.00
_cell.angle_beta   90.00
_cell.angle_gamma   90.00
#
_symmetry.space_group_name_H-M   'P 1'
#
loop_
_entity.id
_entity.type
_entity.pdbx_description
1 polymer ?
#
loop_
_entity_poly.entity_id
_entity_poly.type
_entity_poly.pdbx_seq_one_letter_code
_entity_poly.pdbx_strand_id
1 'polypeptide(L)'
;MKQLQQPHRIPFWSVTVTVVGLCWLLGPAAEPMAQPLAPAGPRSHDVPEGRRLIETIKIWKMTEALNLDEGQAAKLFPKLAQLEASRREFYRRQRVLRNELAELLKQRPLQDEQIKARLDQLDRVETDFRGREQIIKGGLRSILSPEQQARLALFEDRFETEMRRTIQDLQQRRRRLPLGPGGQGVESSSPKDQPSAPVEGELPPR
;
A
#
# COMPACT_ATOMS: atom_id res chain seq x y z
N MET A 1 45.69 23.54 48.90
CA MET A 1 45.76 22.94 50.25
C MET A 1 44.40 22.35 50.60
N LYS A 2 44.40 21.06 50.99
CA LYS A 2 43.43 20.29 51.82
C LYS A 2 41.94 20.32 51.41
N GLN A 3 41.38 19.24 50.85
CA GLN A 3 40.93 17.96 51.46
C GLN A 3 39.67 18.04 52.35
N LEU A 4 38.96 16.89 52.36
CA LEU A 4 37.78 16.46 53.13
C LEU A 4 36.46 16.73 52.37
N GLN A 5 35.81 15.81 51.66
CA GLN A 5 35.63 14.35 51.72
C GLN A 5 34.96 13.84 53.01
N GLN A 6 33.89 13.06 52.79
CA GLN A 6 33.19 12.10 53.68
C GLN A 6 31.95 12.65 54.46
N PRO A 7 31.05 11.80 55.00
CA PRO A 7 30.00 11.10 54.24
C PRO A 7 28.65 11.07 55.00
N HIS A 8 27.53 10.75 54.36
CA HIS A 8 26.33 10.32 55.10
C HIS A 8 25.90 8.90 54.73
N ARG A 9 25.82 8.11 55.81
CA ARG A 9 25.63 6.69 55.94
C ARG A 9 24.19 6.33 55.61
N ILE A 10 23.98 5.32 54.77
CA ILE A 10 22.70 4.64 54.61
C ILE A 10 22.75 3.38 55.49
N PRO A 11 21.81 3.18 56.42
CA PRO A 11 21.84 2.02 57.30
C PRO A 11 21.40 0.74 56.58
N PHE A 12 22.28 -0.26 56.71
CA PHE A 12 22.04 -1.69 56.59
C PHE A 12 20.85 -2.11 57.45
N TRP A 13 19.82 -2.73 56.88
CA TRP A 13 18.96 -3.69 57.59
C TRP A 13 19.01 -5.02 56.85
N SER A 14 19.72 -5.97 57.45
CA SER A 14 19.69 -7.38 57.13
C SER A 14 18.46 -8.00 57.79
N VAL A 15 17.63 -8.69 57.02
CA VAL A 15 16.70 -9.69 57.57
C VAL A 15 16.93 -10.98 56.80
N THR A 16 17.58 -11.91 57.48
CA THR A 16 17.61 -13.33 57.15
C THR A 16 16.32 -13.97 57.62
N VAL A 17 15.64 -14.75 56.78
CA VAL A 17 14.76 -15.83 57.24
C VAL A 17 15.03 -17.08 56.40
N THR A 18 15.33 -18.14 57.13
CA THR A 18 15.71 -19.47 56.67
C THR A 18 14.47 -20.28 56.25
N VAL A 19 14.70 -21.21 55.31
CA VAL A 19 13.78 -22.19 54.72
C VAL A 19 13.15 -23.14 55.76
N VAL A 20 11.84 -23.40 55.63
CA VAL A 20 11.20 -24.66 56.04
C VAL A 20 10.18 -25.04 54.96
N GLY A 21 10.37 -26.20 54.34
CA GLY A 21 9.38 -26.77 53.42
C GLY A 21 8.34 -27.61 54.14
N LEU A 22 7.19 -27.86 53.50
CA LEU A 22 6.58 -29.18 53.35
C LEU A 22 5.37 -29.10 52.42
N CYS A 23 5.25 -30.13 51.58
CA CYS A 23 4.15 -30.46 50.67
C CYS A 23 2.74 -30.04 51.14
N TRP A 24 2.02 -29.37 50.26
CA TRP A 24 0.62 -29.67 50.02
C TRP A 24 0.42 -29.94 48.53
N LEU A 25 -0.05 -31.16 48.24
CA LEU A 25 -0.61 -31.54 46.96
C LEU A 25 -1.75 -30.59 46.61
N LEU A 26 -1.67 -29.95 45.45
CA LEU A 26 -2.82 -29.66 44.60
C LEU A 26 -2.25 -29.45 43.19
N GLY A 27 -2.42 -30.42 42.31
CA GLY A 27 -2.01 -30.28 40.91
C GLY A 27 -2.77 -29.12 40.28
N PRO A 28 -2.12 -28.18 39.57
CA PRO A 28 -2.86 -27.25 38.74
C PRO A 28 -3.50 -28.07 37.62
N ALA A 29 -4.84 -28.05 37.56
CA ALA A 29 -5.53 -28.40 36.34
C ALA A 29 -4.91 -27.56 35.23
N ALA A 30 -4.27 -28.21 34.26
CA ALA A 30 -3.87 -27.57 33.02
C ALA A 30 -5.17 -27.23 32.28
N GLU A 31 -5.78 -26.10 32.63
CA GLU A 31 -6.70 -25.44 31.72
C GLU A 31 -5.87 -25.09 30.49
N PRO A 32 -6.24 -25.57 29.29
CA PRO A 32 -5.64 -25.04 28.08
C PRO A 32 -6.01 -23.56 28.06
N MET A 33 -5.06 -22.70 28.39
CA MET A 33 -5.19 -21.27 28.15
C MET A 33 -5.42 -21.12 26.65
N ALA A 34 -6.70 -20.98 26.30
CA ALA A 34 -7.13 -20.38 25.06
C ALA A 34 -6.41 -19.04 25.01
N GLN A 35 -5.34 -18.98 24.22
CA GLN A 35 -4.65 -17.74 23.95
C GLN A 35 -5.73 -16.75 23.46
N PRO A 36 -5.90 -15.59 24.11
CA PRO A 36 -6.69 -14.53 23.53
C PRO A 36 -6.03 -14.22 22.20
N LEU A 37 -6.75 -14.55 21.12
CA LEU A 37 -6.41 -14.20 19.76
C LEU A 37 -5.92 -12.74 19.78
N ALA A 38 -4.62 -12.55 19.55
CA ALA A 38 -4.03 -11.21 19.50
C ALA A 38 -4.94 -10.35 18.61
N PRO A 39 -5.33 -9.13 19.04
CA PRO A 39 -6.26 -8.32 18.27
C PRO A 39 -5.70 -8.17 16.87
N ALA A 40 -6.43 -8.70 15.89
CA ALA A 40 -6.08 -8.57 14.49
C ALA A 40 -5.78 -7.09 14.24
N GLY A 41 -4.53 -6.79 13.86
CA GLY A 41 -4.11 -5.44 13.53
C GLY A 41 -5.11 -4.82 12.54
N PRO A 42 -5.25 -3.49 12.53
CA PRO A 42 -6.32 -2.81 11.81
C PRO A 42 -6.42 -3.36 10.39
N ARG A 43 -7.54 -4.05 10.12
CA ARG A 43 -7.88 -4.54 8.78
C ARG A 43 -8.07 -3.30 7.92
N SER A 44 -6.99 -2.84 7.30
CA SER A 44 -7.07 -1.82 6.27
C SER A 44 -8.03 -2.39 5.20
N HIS A 45 -9.17 -1.77 4.98
CA HIS A 45 -10.16 -2.27 4.02
C HIS A 45 -10.10 -1.51 2.69
N ASP A 46 -9.14 -0.58 2.55
CA ASP A 46 -9.08 0.39 1.45
C ASP A 46 -7.93 0.19 0.45
N VAL A 47 -7.08 -0.82 0.65
CA VAL A 47 -6.02 -1.14 -0.31
C VAL A 47 -6.53 -2.24 -1.25
N PRO A 48 -6.59 -1.99 -2.57
CA PRO A 48 -6.93 -3.03 -3.54
C PRO A 48 -6.05 -4.27 -3.32
N GLU A 49 -6.64 -5.45 -3.20
CA GLU A 49 -5.93 -6.70 -2.86
C GLU A 49 -4.70 -6.94 -3.75
N GLY A 50 -4.79 -6.58 -5.03
CA GLY A 50 -3.68 -6.67 -5.97
C GLY A 50 -2.46 -5.82 -5.58
N ARG A 51 -2.64 -4.64 -4.97
CA ARG A 51 -1.49 -3.82 -4.51
C ARG A 51 -0.75 -4.48 -3.36
N ARG A 52 -1.49 -5.06 -2.40
CA ARG A 52 -0.86 -5.80 -1.29
C ARG A 52 -0.09 -7.01 -1.80
N LEU A 53 -0.67 -7.75 -2.75
CA LEU A 53 0.02 -8.88 -3.35
C LEU A 53 1.34 -8.46 -4.01
N ILE A 54 1.34 -7.36 -4.76
CA ILE A 54 2.55 -6.81 -5.39
C ILE A 54 3.58 -6.39 -4.33
N GLU A 55 3.14 -5.71 -3.26
CA GLU A 55 4.00 -5.34 -2.14
C GLU A 55 4.64 -6.59 -1.51
N THR A 56 3.87 -7.64 -1.22
CA THR A 56 4.39 -8.90 -0.66
C THR A 56 5.39 -9.58 -1.59
N ILE A 57 5.08 -9.69 -2.89
CA ILE A 57 5.99 -10.27 -3.89
C ILE A 57 7.29 -9.46 -3.97
N LYS A 58 7.20 -8.13 -3.92
CA LYS A 58 8.38 -7.25 -3.90
C LYS A 58 9.26 -7.56 -2.69
N ILE A 59 8.68 -7.61 -1.50
CA ILE A 59 9.41 -7.88 -0.25
C ILE A 59 10.14 -9.22 -0.33
N TRP A 60 9.42 -10.26 -0.77
CA TRP A 60 9.98 -11.61 -0.89
C TRP A 60 11.14 -11.65 -1.89
N LYS A 61 10.92 -11.23 -3.15
CA LYS A 61 11.97 -11.22 -4.17
C LYS A 61 13.17 -10.33 -3.79
N MET A 62 12.93 -9.21 -3.10
CA MET A 62 14.00 -8.33 -2.64
C MET A 62 14.85 -9.00 -1.57
N THR A 63 14.22 -9.73 -0.63
CA THR A 63 14.94 -10.47 0.42
C THR A 63 15.87 -11.51 -0.18
N GLU A 64 15.40 -12.24 -1.21
CA GLU A 64 16.21 -13.20 -1.95
C GLU A 64 17.35 -12.52 -2.74
N ALA A 65 17.06 -11.44 -3.46
CA ALA A 65 18.05 -10.74 -4.28
C ALA A 65 19.20 -10.16 -3.45
N LEU A 66 18.89 -9.71 -2.23
CA LEU A 66 19.85 -9.09 -1.33
C LEU A 66 20.55 -10.07 -0.39
N ASN A 67 20.08 -11.32 -0.31
CA ASN A 67 20.58 -12.34 0.61
C ASN A 67 20.72 -11.78 2.04
N LEU A 68 19.63 -11.19 2.55
CA LEU A 68 19.64 -10.52 3.86
C LEU A 68 19.81 -11.53 4.99
N ASP A 69 20.67 -11.19 5.95
CA ASP A 69 20.67 -11.88 7.23
C ASP A 69 19.47 -11.44 8.10
N GLU A 70 19.18 -12.21 9.15
CA GLU A 70 18.05 -11.96 10.04
C GLU A 70 18.12 -10.58 10.73
N GLY A 71 19.32 -10.14 11.12
CA GLY A 71 19.54 -8.86 11.77
C GLY A 71 19.34 -7.67 10.83
N GLN A 72 19.73 -7.80 9.57
CA GLN A 72 19.46 -6.84 8.50
C GLN A 72 17.96 -6.80 8.18
N ALA A 73 17.32 -7.96 8.01
CA ALA A 73 15.90 -8.07 7.71
C ALA A 73 15.03 -7.40 8.79
N ALA A 74 15.34 -7.65 10.07
CA ALA A 74 14.64 -7.05 11.20
C ALA A 74 14.69 -5.50 11.20
N LYS A 75 15.77 -4.91 10.69
CA LYS A 75 15.92 -3.44 10.56
C LYS A 75 15.32 -2.92 9.26
N LEU A 76 15.37 -3.71 8.19
CA LEU A 76 14.99 -3.31 6.84
C LEU A 76 13.47 -3.28 6.66
N PHE A 77 12.74 -4.29 7.16
CA PHE A 77 11.30 -4.38 6.96
C PHE A 77 10.51 -3.20 7.55
N PRO A 78 10.80 -2.69 8.76
CA PRO A 78 10.13 -1.49 9.29
C PRO A 78 10.34 -0.26 8.40
N LYS A 79 11.56 -0.06 7.87
CA LYS A 79 11.88 1.05 6.95
C LYS A 79 11.15 0.92 5.62
N LEU A 80 11.03 -0.29 5.10
CA LEU A 80 10.28 -0.56 3.88
C LEU A 80 8.77 -0.34 4.08
N ALA A 81 8.21 -0.79 5.20
CA ALA A 81 6.83 -0.53 5.55
C ALA A 81 6.55 0.98 5.67
N GLN A 82 7.50 1.74 6.24
CA GLN A 82 7.43 3.20 6.30
C GLN A 82 7.45 3.84 4.90
N LEU A 83 8.28 3.34 3.99
CA LEU A 83 8.33 3.80 2.60
C LEU A 83 7.00 3.56 1.88
N GLU A 84 6.45 2.35 1.99
CA GLU A 84 5.17 2.01 1.33
C GLU A 84 4.00 2.78 1.96
N ALA A 85 4.00 3.01 3.27
CA ALA A 85 3.01 3.88 3.91
C ALA A 85 3.10 5.33 3.41
N SER A 86 4.32 5.87 3.28
CA SER A 86 4.56 7.22 2.72
C SER A 86 4.02 7.34 1.29
N ARG A 87 4.29 6.33 0.45
CA ARG A 87 3.78 6.25 -0.93
C ARG A 87 2.26 6.22 -0.99
N ARG A 88 1.63 5.36 -0.19
CA ARG A 88 0.16 5.28 -0.12
C ARG A 88 -0.46 6.61 0.26
N GLU A 89 0.10 7.27 1.26
CA GLU A 89 -0.39 8.57 1.71
C GLU A 89 -0.22 9.65 0.63
N PHE A 90 0.93 9.68 -0.04
CA PHE A 90 1.18 10.58 -1.16
C PHE A 90 0.15 10.38 -2.28
N TYR A 91 -0.02 9.15 -2.77
CA TYR A 91 -0.98 8.86 -3.84
C TYR A 91 -2.42 9.16 -3.44
N ARG A 92 -2.78 8.95 -2.17
CA ARG A 92 -4.11 9.31 -1.65
C ARG A 92 -4.34 10.81 -1.74
N ARG A 93 -3.42 11.62 -1.22
CA ARG A 93 -3.52 13.10 -1.25
C ARG A 93 -3.50 13.63 -2.68
N GLN A 94 -2.58 13.12 -3.49
CA GLN A 94 -2.45 13.49 -4.90
C GLN A 94 -3.75 13.23 -5.66
N ARG A 95 -4.40 12.07 -5.42
CA ARG A 95 -5.69 11.74 -6.06
C ARG A 95 -6.80 12.70 -5.64
N VAL A 96 -6.89 13.03 -4.35
CA VAL A 96 -7.89 13.99 -3.84
C VAL A 96 -7.72 15.35 -4.51
N LEU A 97 -6.51 15.91 -4.51
CA LEU A 97 -6.24 17.21 -5.13
C LEU A 97 -6.52 17.22 -6.64
N ARG A 98 -6.18 16.14 -7.35
CA ARG A 98 -6.50 16.01 -8.79
C ARG A 98 -8.00 15.94 -9.05
N ASN A 99 -8.75 15.24 -8.21
CA ASN A 99 -10.21 15.20 -8.31
C ASN A 99 -10.82 16.58 -8.03
N GLU A 100 -10.35 17.28 -7.00
CA GLU A 100 -10.79 18.65 -6.71
C GLU A 100 -10.51 19.61 -7.87
N LEU A 101 -9.32 19.53 -8.47
CA LEU A 101 -8.98 20.30 -9.69
C LEU A 101 -9.94 19.96 -10.84
N ALA A 102 -10.23 18.67 -11.06
CA ALA A 102 -11.16 18.24 -12.09
C ALA A 102 -12.58 18.81 -11.86
N GLU A 103 -13.04 18.90 -10.61
CA GLU A 103 -14.32 19.52 -10.28
C GLU A 103 -14.31 21.04 -10.47
N LEU A 104 -13.23 21.73 -10.08
CA LEU A 104 -13.08 23.18 -10.30
C LEU A 104 -13.14 23.52 -11.80
N LEU A 105 -12.52 22.70 -12.65
CA LEU A 105 -12.52 22.92 -14.10
C LEU A 105 -13.91 22.75 -14.76
N LYS A 106 -14.84 22.04 -14.12
CA LYS A 106 -16.23 21.88 -14.58
C LYS A 106 -17.11 23.10 -14.23
N GLN A 107 -16.71 23.91 -13.26
CA GLN A 107 -17.51 25.04 -12.79
C GLN A 107 -17.42 26.24 -13.75
N ARG A 108 -18.48 27.04 -13.78
CA ARG A 108 -18.54 28.31 -14.52
C ARG A 108 -19.21 29.38 -13.63
N PRO A 109 -18.60 30.58 -13.46
CA PRO A 109 -17.29 30.99 -13.98
C PRO A 109 -16.14 30.16 -13.34
N LEU A 110 -14.97 30.17 -13.98
CA LEU A 110 -13.78 29.53 -13.40
C LEU A 110 -13.34 30.26 -12.14
N GLN A 111 -12.83 29.51 -11.17
CA GLN A 111 -12.35 30.03 -9.89
C GLN A 111 -10.82 29.97 -9.87
N ASP A 112 -10.18 30.89 -10.59
CA ASP A 112 -8.74 30.87 -10.87
C ASP A 112 -7.87 30.84 -9.60
N GLU A 113 -8.23 31.60 -8.56
CA GLU A 113 -7.55 31.59 -7.27
C GLU A 113 -7.61 30.23 -6.60
N GLN A 114 -8.74 29.52 -6.68
CA GLN A 114 -8.88 28.18 -6.11
C GLN A 114 -8.09 27.15 -6.90
N ILE A 115 -8.09 27.26 -8.23
CA ILE A 115 -7.28 26.40 -9.11
C ILE A 115 -5.80 26.57 -8.76
N LYS A 116 -5.32 27.82 -8.67
CA LYS A 116 -3.94 28.13 -8.29
C LYS A 116 -3.59 27.56 -6.92
N ALA A 117 -4.46 27.74 -5.92
CA ALA A 117 -4.24 27.18 -4.59
C ALA A 117 -4.13 25.65 -4.58
N ARG A 118 -4.92 24.94 -5.40
CA ARG A 118 -4.82 23.48 -5.52
C ARG A 118 -3.57 23.02 -6.25
N LEU A 119 -3.10 23.76 -7.26
CA LEU A 119 -1.82 23.51 -7.91
C LEU A 119 -0.65 23.67 -6.92
N ASP A 120 -0.63 24.77 -6.16
CA ASP A 120 0.40 25.00 -5.13
C ASP A 120 0.40 23.88 -4.07
N GLN A 121 -0.78 23.38 -3.68
CA GLN A 121 -0.89 22.25 -2.77
C GLN A 121 -0.37 20.94 -3.37
N LEU A 122 -0.61 20.71 -4.67
CA LEU A 122 -0.12 19.53 -5.38
C LEU A 122 1.42 19.53 -5.41
N ASP A 123 2.03 20.67 -5.73
CA ASP A 123 3.49 20.84 -5.77
C ASP A 123 4.13 20.65 -4.39
N ARG A 124 3.50 21.18 -3.34
CA ARG A 124 3.95 20.97 -1.94
C ARG A 124 3.89 19.51 -1.55
N VAL A 125 2.78 18.82 -1.83
CA VAL A 125 2.62 17.39 -1.52
C VAL A 125 3.68 16.54 -2.23
N GLU A 126 4.02 16.89 -3.47
CA GLU A 126 5.09 16.22 -4.21
C GLU A 126 6.48 16.48 -3.62
N THR A 127 6.79 17.74 -3.30
CA THR A 127 8.07 18.11 -2.69
C THR A 127 8.27 17.43 -1.34
N ASP A 128 7.25 17.48 -0.48
CA ASP A 128 7.26 16.83 0.84
C ASP A 128 7.40 15.32 0.74
N PHE A 129 6.76 14.70 -0.26
CA PHE A 129 6.91 13.27 -0.50
C PHE A 129 8.33 12.91 -0.94
N ARG A 130 8.89 13.64 -1.91
CA ARG A 130 10.27 13.40 -2.40
C ARG A 130 11.29 13.53 -1.27
N GLY A 131 11.17 14.57 -0.43
CA GLY A 131 12.05 14.75 0.72
C GLY A 131 11.97 13.60 1.72
N ARG A 132 10.77 13.18 2.10
CA ARG A 132 10.55 12.04 3.01
C ARG A 132 11.03 10.73 2.41
N GLU A 133 10.74 10.48 1.14
CA GLU A 133 11.19 9.28 0.44
C GLU A 133 12.71 9.19 0.42
N GLN A 134 13.42 10.28 0.15
CA GLN A 134 14.87 10.31 0.13
C GLN A 134 15.48 9.99 1.51
N ILE A 135 14.91 10.54 2.59
CA ILE A 135 15.35 10.25 3.96
C ILE A 135 15.17 8.76 4.28
N ILE A 136 14.01 8.19 3.94
CA ILE A 136 13.72 6.78 4.22
C ILE A 136 14.66 5.88 3.39
N LYS A 137 14.84 6.17 2.09
CA LYS A 137 15.76 5.43 1.21
C LYS A 137 17.21 5.53 1.69
N GLY A 138 17.64 6.69 2.16
CA GLY A 138 18.96 6.86 2.78
C GLY A 138 19.15 5.96 3.99
N GLY A 139 18.15 5.93 4.88
CA GLY A 139 18.15 5.03 6.06
C GLY A 139 18.01 3.55 5.71
N LEU A 140 17.45 3.20 4.55
CA LEU A 140 17.41 1.81 4.06
C LEU A 140 18.80 1.38 3.57
N ARG A 141 19.46 2.24 2.78
CA ARG A 141 20.80 1.97 2.22
C ARG A 141 21.86 1.83 3.30
N SER A 142 21.77 2.58 4.39
CA SER A 142 22.74 2.48 5.51
C SER A 142 22.72 1.15 6.26
N ILE A 143 21.68 0.32 6.07
CA ILE A 143 21.60 -1.04 6.63
C ILE A 143 22.34 -2.07 5.74
N LEU A 144 22.52 -1.73 4.46
CA LEU A 144 23.00 -2.62 3.41
C LEU A 144 24.48 -2.39 3.12
N SER A 145 25.21 -3.46 2.81
CA SER A 145 26.57 -3.36 2.26
C SER A 145 26.54 -2.68 0.88
N PRO A 146 27.66 -2.12 0.39
CA PRO A 146 27.73 -1.54 -0.96
C PRO A 146 27.28 -2.52 -2.06
N GLU A 147 27.63 -3.81 -1.93
CA GLU A 147 27.17 -4.85 -2.85
C GLU A 147 25.64 -5.00 -2.81
N GLN A 148 25.06 -5.08 -1.61
CA GLN A 148 23.61 -5.17 -1.45
C GLN A 148 22.91 -3.89 -1.95
N GLN A 149 23.49 -2.71 -1.78
CA GLN A 149 22.95 -1.47 -2.33
C GLN A 149 22.92 -1.49 -3.87
N ALA A 150 23.98 -1.99 -4.51
CA ALA A 150 24.02 -2.15 -5.96
C ALA A 150 22.97 -3.18 -6.44
N ARG A 151 22.86 -4.32 -5.75
CA ARG A 151 21.82 -5.33 -6.01
C ARG A 151 20.42 -4.75 -5.86
N LEU A 152 20.19 -3.93 -4.83
CA LEU A 152 18.91 -3.26 -4.60
C LEU A 152 18.56 -2.34 -5.76
N ALA A 153 19.50 -1.51 -6.21
CA ALA A 153 19.27 -0.59 -7.34
C ALA A 153 18.88 -1.36 -8.61
N LEU A 154 19.62 -2.42 -8.96
CA LEU A 154 19.31 -3.26 -10.12
C LEU A 154 17.99 -4.04 -9.95
N PHE A 155 17.68 -4.48 -8.74
CA PHE A 155 16.42 -5.14 -8.42
C PHE A 155 15.24 -4.20 -8.62
N GLU A 156 15.30 -2.96 -8.11
CA GLU A 156 14.20 -1.99 -8.23
C GLU A 156 13.87 -1.71 -9.71
N ASP A 157 14.88 -1.46 -10.54
CA ASP A 157 14.71 -1.19 -11.98
C ASP A 157 14.05 -2.37 -12.72
N ARG A 158 14.53 -3.59 -12.44
CA ARG A 158 14.00 -4.82 -13.06
C ARG A 158 12.58 -5.10 -12.57
N PHE A 159 12.34 -5.03 -11.27
CA PHE A 159 11.06 -5.33 -10.67
C PHE A 159 9.96 -4.40 -11.17
N GLU A 160 10.23 -3.09 -11.26
CA GLU A 160 9.24 -2.15 -11.80
C GLU A 160 8.89 -2.46 -13.26
N THR A 161 9.90 -2.75 -14.07
CA THR A 161 9.72 -3.11 -15.48
C THR A 161 8.90 -4.39 -15.65
N GLU A 162 9.23 -5.44 -14.88
CA GLU A 162 8.50 -6.70 -14.86
C GLU A 162 7.05 -6.49 -14.44
N MET A 163 6.81 -5.82 -13.31
CA MET A 163 5.47 -5.60 -12.79
C MET A 163 4.62 -4.76 -13.73
N ARG A 164 5.19 -3.75 -14.37
CA ARG A 164 4.49 -2.92 -15.37
C ARG A 164 4.02 -3.78 -16.55
N ARG A 165 4.88 -4.64 -17.08
CA ARG A 165 4.54 -5.58 -18.17
C ARG A 165 3.45 -6.55 -17.72
N THR A 166 3.61 -7.19 -16.57
CA THR A 166 2.61 -8.13 -16.02
C THR A 166 1.24 -7.49 -15.85
N ILE A 167 1.18 -6.28 -15.29
CA ILE A 167 -0.09 -5.55 -15.11
C ILE A 167 -0.72 -5.21 -16.46
N GLN A 168 0.07 -4.75 -17.44
CA GLN A 168 -0.41 -4.46 -18.78
C GLN A 168 -0.98 -5.70 -19.47
N ASP A 169 -0.27 -6.83 -19.40
CA ASP A 169 -0.71 -8.10 -19.98
C ASP A 169 -2.03 -8.59 -19.37
N LEU A 170 -2.16 -8.50 -18.04
CA LEU A 170 -3.40 -8.85 -17.33
C LEU A 170 -4.56 -7.94 -17.76
N GLN A 171 -4.33 -6.64 -17.90
CA GLN A 171 -5.34 -5.71 -18.39
C GLN A 171 -5.75 -5.99 -19.83
N GLN A 172 -4.80 -6.33 -20.72
CA GLN A 172 -5.08 -6.69 -22.11
C GLN A 172 -5.89 -7.98 -22.20
N ARG A 173 -5.52 -9.02 -21.44
CA ARG A 173 -6.28 -10.29 -21.39
C ARG A 173 -7.70 -10.07 -20.91
N ARG A 174 -7.90 -9.24 -19.87
CA ARG A 174 -9.23 -8.86 -19.38
C ARG A 174 -10.08 -8.15 -20.45
N ARG A 175 -9.46 -7.32 -21.29
CA ARG A 175 -10.15 -6.62 -22.39
C ARG A 175 -10.47 -7.53 -23.58
N ARG A 176 -9.73 -8.63 -23.77
CA ARG A 176 -9.87 -9.57 -24.90
C ARG A 176 -10.82 -10.74 -24.61
N LEU A 177 -11.27 -10.92 -23.37
CA LEU A 177 -12.35 -11.86 -23.05
C LEU A 177 -13.66 -11.31 -23.63
N PRO A 178 -14.33 -12.03 -24.55
CA PRO A 178 -15.67 -11.66 -24.98
C PRO A 178 -16.56 -11.61 -23.74
N LEU A 179 -17.32 -10.52 -23.55
CA LEU A 179 -18.50 -10.59 -22.68
C LEU A 179 -19.33 -11.78 -23.19
N GLY A 180 -19.57 -12.76 -22.33
CA GLY A 180 -20.32 -13.96 -22.70
C GLY A 180 -21.68 -13.60 -23.32
N PRO A 181 -22.25 -14.46 -24.17
CA PRO A 181 -23.55 -14.24 -24.78
C PRO A 181 -24.63 -14.38 -23.70
N GLY A 182 -24.94 -13.27 -23.02
CA GLY A 182 -25.92 -13.23 -21.93
C GLY A 182 -26.60 -11.88 -21.74
N GLY A 183 -26.28 -10.88 -22.57
CA GLY A 183 -27.10 -9.68 -22.71
C GLY A 183 -28.15 -9.92 -23.77
N GLN A 184 -29.23 -10.61 -23.43
CA GLN A 184 -30.46 -10.56 -24.22
C GLN A 184 -30.79 -9.08 -24.40
N GLY A 185 -30.70 -8.63 -25.65
CA GLY A 185 -31.40 -7.44 -26.08
C GLY A 185 -32.85 -7.65 -25.68
N VAL A 186 -33.34 -6.79 -24.78
CA VAL A 186 -34.76 -6.51 -24.72
C VAL A 186 -35.04 -5.85 -26.06
N GLU A 187 -35.41 -6.67 -27.02
CA GLU A 187 -36.04 -6.30 -28.27
C GLU A 187 -37.35 -5.64 -27.88
N SER A 188 -37.27 -4.34 -27.57
CA SER A 188 -38.44 -3.50 -27.38
C SER A 188 -39.11 -3.40 -28.74
N SER A 189 -40.09 -4.26 -28.93
CA SER A 189 -41.13 -4.15 -29.92
C SER A 189 -41.67 -2.72 -29.95
N SER A 190 -41.49 -2.05 -31.08
CA SER A 190 -42.32 -0.92 -31.51
C SER A 190 -42.52 -1.04 -33.02
N PRO A 191 -43.75 -1.30 -33.48
CA PRO A 191 -44.06 -1.38 -34.90
C PRO A 191 -44.23 0.03 -35.43
N LYS A 192 -43.37 0.45 -36.36
CA LYS A 192 -43.74 1.53 -37.28
C LYS A 192 -43.02 1.44 -38.61
N ASP A 193 -43.87 1.55 -39.62
CA ASP A 193 -43.62 2.04 -40.97
C ASP A 193 -43.08 1.03 -42.00
N GLN A 194 -44.07 0.50 -42.73
CA GLN A 194 -43.96 -0.17 -44.02
C GLN A 194 -43.12 0.66 -45.01
N PRO A 195 -42.18 0.06 -45.75
CA PRO A 195 -41.76 0.60 -47.03
C PRO A 195 -42.79 0.18 -48.09
N SER A 196 -43.44 1.18 -48.69
CA SER A 196 -44.29 1.02 -49.86
C SER A 196 -43.51 0.36 -51.01
N ALA A 197 -44.16 -0.61 -51.66
CA ALA A 197 -43.62 -1.39 -52.77
C ALA A 197 -43.14 -0.53 -53.96
N PRO A 198 -42.17 -1.03 -54.76
CA PRO A 198 -41.87 -0.46 -56.06
C PRO A 198 -42.98 -0.87 -57.05
N VAL A 199 -43.71 0.12 -57.56
CA VAL A 199 -44.62 -0.08 -58.70
C VAL A 199 -43.77 -0.14 -59.96
N GLU A 200 -43.50 -1.35 -60.44
CA GLU A 200 -43.18 -1.61 -61.84
C GLU A 200 -44.48 -1.55 -62.66
N GLY A 201 -44.49 -0.79 -63.75
CA GLY A 201 -45.49 -0.91 -64.81
C GLY A 201 -45.74 0.36 -65.61
N GLU A 202 -45.62 0.21 -66.94
CA GLU A 202 -46.22 1.03 -68.02
C GLU A 202 -45.36 2.14 -68.69
N LEU A 203 -44.58 1.73 -69.69
CA LEU A 203 -44.61 2.32 -71.05
C LEU A 203 -45.91 1.89 -71.77
N PRO A 204 -46.40 2.51 -72.88
CA PRO A 204 -46.05 3.74 -73.62
C PRO A 204 -47.33 4.62 -73.88
N PRO A 205 -47.43 5.62 -74.82
CA PRO A 205 -47.40 5.40 -76.29
C PRO A 205 -46.84 6.54 -77.20
N ARG A 206 -46.47 6.12 -78.42
CA ARG A 206 -46.25 6.81 -79.72
C ARG A 206 -45.05 7.74 -79.90
#